data_AF-A0A0Q9MWK0-F1
#
_entry.id   AF-A0A0Q9MWK0-F1
#
_cell.length_a   1.000
_cell.length_b   1.000
_cell.length_c   1.000
_cell.angle_alpha   90.00
_cell.angle_beta   90.00
_cell.angle_gamma   90.00
#
_symmetry.space_group_name_H-M   'P 1'
#
loop_
_entity.id
_entity.type
_entity.pdbx_description
1 polymer ?
#
loop_
_entity_poly.entity_id
_entity_poly.type
_entity_poly.pdbx_seq_one_letter_code
_entity_poly.pdbx_strand_id
1 'polypeptide(L)'
;MRFGCNDSLVAVHDADPSIREPLHAAMSRLLSGPGAPLASGLYNALSSSTLQYVSGYLDGTTVVVNLTGSVQPGGVCDVPRIEAQLTQTAVTAVGATRAEIYVNGVRLAEVLSLR
;
A
#
# COMPACT_ATOMS: atom_id res chain seq x y z
N MET A 1 -15.80 -7.51 6.92
CA MET A 1 -14.61 -8.05 7.61
C MET A 1 -13.91 -6.88 8.30
N ARG A 2 -13.43 -7.08 9.52
CA ARG A 2 -12.61 -6.07 10.23
C ARG A 2 -11.22 -6.64 10.47
N PHE A 3 -10.22 -5.76 10.57
CA PHE A 3 -8.82 -6.15 10.78
C PHE A 3 -8.14 -5.19 11.77
N GLY A 4 -6.98 -5.60 12.31
CA GLY A 4 -6.20 -4.78 13.23
C GLY A 4 -7.02 -4.25 14.41
N CYS A 5 -7.05 -2.94 14.58
CA CYS A 5 -7.75 -2.25 15.66
C CYS A 5 -9.25 -2.04 15.36
N ASN A 6 -9.94 -3.08 14.87
CA ASN A 6 -11.34 -3.04 14.48
C ASN A 6 -11.63 -2.17 13.23
N ASP A 7 -10.62 -2.02 12.36
CA ASP A 7 -10.67 -1.19 11.17
C ASP A 7 -11.42 -1.86 10.01
N SER A 8 -11.83 -1.06 9.03
CA SER A 8 -12.40 -1.52 7.76
C SER A 8 -11.66 -0.85 6.61
N LEU A 9 -11.48 -1.58 5.52
CA LEU A 9 -10.78 -1.08 4.34
C LEU A 9 -11.81 -0.66 3.29
N VAL A 10 -11.60 0.51 2.69
CA VAL A 10 -12.50 1.08 1.68
C VAL A 10 -11.69 1.36 0.42
N ALA A 11 -12.17 0.86 -0.72
CA ALA A 11 -11.55 1.13 -2.00
C ALA A 11 -11.84 2.57 -2.45
N VAL A 12 -10.83 3.24 -2.97
CA VAL A 12 -10.94 4.56 -3.61
C VAL A 12 -10.47 4.42 -5.05
N HIS A 13 -11.24 4.99 -5.98
CA HIS A 13 -11.03 4.85 -7.42
C HIS A 13 -10.73 6.21 -8.07
N ASP A 14 -9.55 6.76 -7.82
CA ASP A 14 -9.12 8.08 -8.28
C ASP A 14 -7.69 8.09 -8.86
N ALA A 15 -7.25 6.94 -9.39
CA ALA A 15 -5.92 6.82 -9.99
C ALA A 15 -5.71 7.69 -11.22
N ASP A 16 -4.48 8.19 -11.38
CA ASP A 16 -4.10 9.05 -12.47
C ASP A 16 -4.24 8.27 -13.79
N PRO A 17 -5.20 8.65 -14.66
CA PRO A 17 -5.47 7.91 -15.88
C PRO A 17 -4.35 8.02 -16.92
N SER A 18 -3.38 8.93 -16.73
CA SER A 18 -2.20 9.04 -17.60
C SER A 18 -1.17 7.92 -17.36
N ILE A 19 -1.19 7.28 -16.19
CA ILE A 19 -0.32 6.15 -15.86
C ILE A 19 -0.98 4.85 -16.37
N ARG A 20 -0.42 4.27 -17.42
CA ARG A 20 -1.00 3.09 -18.11
C ARG A 20 -0.85 1.78 -17.36
N GLU A 21 0.20 1.64 -16.56
CA GLU A 21 0.48 0.40 -15.81
C GLU A 21 -0.35 0.42 -14.52
N PRO A 22 -1.33 -0.50 -14.34
CA PRO A 22 -2.29 -0.42 -13.23
C PRO A 22 -1.67 -0.46 -11.84
N LEU A 23 -0.63 -1.27 -11.64
CA LEU A 23 0.03 -1.40 -10.33
C LEU A 23 0.75 -0.11 -9.96
N HIS A 24 1.51 0.47 -10.90
CA HIS A 24 2.18 1.75 -10.74
C HIS A 24 1.15 2.85 -10.45
N ALA A 25 0.05 2.92 -11.21
CA ALA A 25 -0.98 3.93 -11.00
C ALA A 25 -1.56 3.84 -9.58
N ALA A 26 -1.98 2.65 -9.16
CA ALA A 26 -2.58 2.43 -7.85
C ALA A 26 -1.61 2.69 -6.68
N MET A 27 -0.37 2.20 -6.79
CA MET A 27 0.66 2.42 -5.77
C MET A 27 1.04 3.89 -5.65
N SER A 28 1.27 4.58 -6.78
CA SER A 28 1.59 6.00 -6.77
C SER A 28 0.47 6.84 -6.14
N ARG A 29 -0.80 6.47 -6.33
CA ARG A 29 -1.90 7.14 -5.61
C ARG A 29 -1.85 6.92 -4.12
N LEU A 30 -1.77 5.67 -3.69
CA LEU A 30 -1.75 5.32 -2.26
C LEU A 30 -0.60 6.04 -1.53
N LEU A 31 0.56 6.18 -2.19
CA LEU A 31 1.79 6.74 -1.65
C LEU A 31 1.92 8.27 -1.84
N SER A 32 0.99 8.93 -2.54
CA SER A 32 1.05 10.37 -2.86
C SER A 32 0.92 11.32 -1.64
N GLY A 33 0.76 10.77 -0.44
CA GLY A 33 0.71 11.54 0.81
C GLY A 33 -0.63 12.30 1.02
N PRO A 34 -0.69 13.20 2.03
CA PRO A 34 -1.93 13.87 2.46
C PRO A 34 -2.50 14.90 1.46
N GLY A 35 -1.86 15.10 0.30
CA GLY A 35 -2.27 16.06 -0.73
C GLY A 35 -3.31 15.54 -1.72
N ALA A 36 -3.53 14.22 -1.79
CA ALA A 36 -4.69 13.67 -2.50
C ALA A 36 -5.92 13.85 -1.60
N PRO A 37 -7.05 14.37 -2.09
CA PRO A 37 -8.25 14.52 -1.28
C PRO A 37 -8.70 13.13 -0.81
N LEU A 38 -8.34 12.77 0.43
CA LEU A 38 -8.98 11.67 1.12
C LEU A 38 -10.46 12.03 1.13
N ALA A 39 -11.31 11.14 0.60
CA ALA A 39 -12.73 11.27 0.84
C ALA A 39 -12.93 11.47 2.35
N SER A 40 -13.68 12.49 2.75
CA SER A 40 -13.82 12.89 4.15
C SER A 40 -14.14 11.66 5.01
N GLY A 41 -13.32 11.40 6.04
CA GLY A 41 -13.48 10.26 6.94
C GLY A 41 -12.63 9.02 6.61
N LEU A 42 -11.82 9.04 5.55
CA LEU A 42 -10.82 8.01 5.29
C LEU A 42 -9.48 8.32 5.95
N TYR A 43 -8.77 7.27 6.34
CA TYR A 43 -7.46 7.35 6.98
C TYR A 43 -6.41 6.61 6.14
N ASN A 44 -5.31 7.29 5.81
CA ASN A 44 -4.17 6.70 5.12
C ASN A 44 -3.01 6.54 6.10
N ALA A 45 -2.68 5.30 6.47
CA ALA A 45 -1.63 4.99 7.44
C ALA A 45 -0.21 5.21 6.86
N LEU A 46 -0.10 5.43 5.55
CA LEU A 46 1.15 5.67 4.84
C LEU A 46 1.47 7.17 4.71
N SER A 47 0.59 8.08 5.16
CA SER A 47 0.73 9.53 4.92
C SER A 47 2.01 10.15 5.49
N SER A 48 2.59 9.54 6.53
CA SER A 48 3.83 9.97 7.17
C SER A 48 5.06 9.18 6.68
N SER A 49 4.86 8.17 5.83
CA SER A 49 5.94 7.36 5.24
C SER A 49 6.57 8.08 4.05
N THR A 50 7.80 7.73 3.70
CA THR A 50 8.52 8.27 2.52
C THR A 50 8.55 7.27 1.35
N LEU A 51 7.63 6.31 1.36
CA LEU A 51 7.62 5.20 0.42
C LEU A 51 7.40 5.67 -1.02
N GLN A 52 8.15 5.08 -1.94
CA GLN A 52 8.00 5.30 -3.38
C GLN A 52 7.96 3.97 -4.11
N TYR A 53 7.13 3.89 -5.15
CA TYR A 53 7.07 2.73 -6.04
C TYR A 53 8.31 2.66 -6.92
N VAL A 54 8.95 1.49 -6.99
CA VAL A 54 10.10 1.25 -7.86
C VAL A 54 9.70 0.35 -9.01
N SER A 55 9.10 -0.81 -8.71
CA SER A 55 8.68 -1.77 -9.71
C SER A 55 7.67 -2.76 -9.13
N GLY A 56 7.04 -3.50 -10.03
CA GLY A 56 6.24 -4.65 -9.65
C GLY A 56 5.93 -5.51 -10.85
N TYR A 57 5.58 -6.77 -10.59
CA TYR A 57 5.26 -7.76 -11.60
C TYR A 57 4.34 -8.83 -11.01
N LEU A 58 3.64 -9.54 -11.89
CA LEU A 58 2.82 -10.67 -11.51
C LEU A 58 3.61 -11.97 -11.74
N ASP A 59 3.76 -12.76 -10.69
CA ASP A 59 4.30 -14.11 -10.73
C ASP A 59 3.20 -15.12 -10.39
N GLY A 60 2.62 -15.73 -11.43
CA GLY A 60 1.42 -16.56 -11.32
C GLY A 60 0.24 -15.78 -10.75
N THR A 61 -0.13 -16.06 -9.49
CA THR A 61 -1.21 -15.38 -8.76
C THR A 61 -0.70 -14.45 -7.67
N THR A 62 0.61 -14.20 -7.62
CA THR A 62 1.29 -13.38 -6.63
C THR A 62 1.79 -12.10 -7.29
N VAL A 63 1.33 -10.94 -6.83
CA VAL A 63 1.94 -9.66 -7.25
C VAL A 63 3.15 -9.36 -6.37
N VAL A 64 4.30 -9.16 -6.98
CA VAL A 64 5.52 -8.72 -6.30
C VAL A 64 5.66 -7.22 -6.47
N VAL A 65 5.88 -6.50 -5.37
CA VAL A 65 6.00 -5.03 -5.34
C VAL A 65 7.30 -4.64 -4.67
N ASN A 66 8.10 -3.83 -5.34
CA ASN A 66 9.32 -3.25 -4.79
C ASN A 66 9.12 -1.76 -4.55
N LEU A 67 9.35 -1.36 -3.31
CA LEU A 67 9.29 0.00 -2.83
C LEU A 67 10.67 0.43 -2.30
N THR A 68 10.90 1.74 -2.29
CA THR A 68 12.04 2.37 -1.60
C THR A 68 11.53 3.35 -0.55
N GLY A 69 12.40 3.79 0.36
CA GLY A 69 12.08 4.78 1.40
C GLY A 69 11.90 4.16 2.78
N SER A 70 11.15 4.84 3.64
CA SER A 70 10.89 4.39 5.02
C SER A 70 9.40 4.36 5.32
N VAL A 71 8.98 3.29 5.98
CA VAL A 71 7.66 3.20 6.62
C VAL A 71 7.64 4.15 7.83
N GLN A 72 6.50 4.71 8.21
CA GLN A 72 6.35 5.49 9.44
C GLN A 72 4.94 5.32 10.02
N PRO A 73 4.69 4.27 10.84
CA PRO A 73 3.42 4.13 11.54
C PRO A 73 3.27 5.25 12.58
N GLY A 74 2.07 5.83 12.70
CA GLY A 74 1.72 6.79 13.74
C GLY A 74 1.39 6.15 15.10
N GLY A 75 1.28 4.82 15.14
CA GLY A 75 1.09 4.01 16.34
C GLY A 75 0.89 2.53 16.01
N VAL A 76 0.65 1.71 17.04
CA VAL A 76 0.53 0.24 16.89
C VAL A 76 -0.59 -0.19 15.95
N CYS A 77 -1.66 0.60 15.83
CA CYS A 77 -2.76 0.32 14.91
C CYS A 77 -2.40 0.55 13.44
N ASP A 78 -1.37 1.34 13.16
CA ASP A 78 -0.98 1.64 11.78
C ASP A 78 -0.17 0.52 11.15
N VAL A 79 0.45 -0.34 11.95
CA VAL A 79 1.16 -1.53 11.44
C VAL A 79 0.23 -2.42 10.59
N PRO A 80 -0.90 -2.94 11.11
CA PRO A 80 -1.82 -3.72 10.29
C PRO A 80 -2.53 -2.90 9.19
N ARG A 81 -2.67 -1.58 9.35
CA ARG A 81 -3.26 -0.70 8.32
C ARG A 81 -2.33 -0.52 7.13
N ILE A 82 -1.04 -0.30 7.38
CA ILE A 82 0.00 -0.19 6.34
C ILE A 82 0.06 -1.48 5.53
N GLU A 83 0.12 -2.63 6.22
CA GLU A 83 0.13 -3.93 5.56
C GLU A 83 -1.12 -4.16 4.71
N ALA A 84 -2.31 -3.91 5.26
CA ALA A 84 -3.58 -4.10 4.55
C ALA A 84 -3.73 -3.15 3.37
N GLN A 85 -3.38 -1.86 3.53
CA GLN A 85 -3.50 -0.85 2.48
C GLN A 85 -2.57 -1.17 1.30
N LEU A 86 -1.30 -1.50 1.55
CA LEU A 86 -0.37 -1.89 0.49
C LEU A 86 -0.80 -3.19 -0.18
N THR A 87 -1.11 -4.23 0.59
CA THR A 87 -1.48 -5.55 0.08
C THR A 87 -2.72 -5.50 -0.79
N GLN A 88 -3.79 -4.88 -0.29
CA GLN A 88 -5.05 -4.85 -1.03
C GLN A 88 -4.96 -3.98 -2.28
N THR A 89 -4.21 -2.89 -2.22
CA THR A 89 -3.96 -2.04 -3.39
C THR A 89 -3.24 -2.82 -4.48
N ALA A 90 -2.18 -3.56 -4.13
CA ALA A 90 -1.44 -4.40 -5.08
C ALA A 90 -2.35 -5.46 -5.71
N VAL A 91 -3.06 -6.21 -4.88
CA VAL A 91 -3.94 -7.31 -5.30
C VAL A 91 -5.04 -6.81 -6.22
N THR A 92 -5.71 -5.71 -5.84
CA THR A 92 -6.83 -5.16 -6.61
C THR A 92 -6.36 -4.57 -7.93
N ALA A 93 -5.18 -3.93 -7.97
CA ALA A 93 -4.66 -3.28 -9.18
C ALA A 93 -4.45 -4.25 -10.35
N VAL A 94 -4.05 -5.50 -10.06
CA VAL A 94 -3.70 -6.49 -11.10
C VAL A 94 -4.53 -7.77 -11.04
N GLY A 95 -5.52 -7.87 -10.16
CA GLY A 95 -6.35 -9.06 -10.00
C GLY A 95 -5.60 -10.28 -9.44
N ALA A 96 -4.57 -10.05 -8.63
CA ALA A 96 -3.81 -11.13 -7.98
C ALA A 96 -4.62 -11.79 -6.85
N THR A 97 -4.10 -12.87 -6.26
CA THR A 97 -4.68 -13.48 -5.05
C THR A 97 -3.89 -13.13 -3.80
N ARG A 98 -2.60 -12.80 -3.95
CA ARG A 98 -1.69 -12.45 -2.86
C ARG A 98 -0.67 -11.43 -3.31
N ALA A 99 -0.06 -10.72 -2.37
CA ALA A 99 1.03 -9.80 -2.63
C ALA A 99 2.28 -10.18 -1.84
N GLU A 100 3.45 -10.03 -2.44
CA GLU A 100 4.73 -9.94 -1.74
C GLU A 100 5.28 -8.53 -1.92
N ILE A 101 5.49 -7.82 -0.81
CA ILE A 101 5.93 -6.42 -0.82
C ILE A 101 7.29 -6.33 -0.16
N TYR A 102 8.20 -5.63 -0.82
CA TYR A 102 9.56 -5.38 -0.37
C TYR A 102 9.79 -3.87 -0.24
N VAL A 103 10.44 -3.43 0.84
CA VAL A 103 10.91 -2.05 1.03
C VAL A 103 12.42 -2.10 1.18
N ASN A 104 13.14 -1.41 0.28
CA ASN A 104 14.61 -1.46 0.22
C ASN A 104 15.16 -2.90 0.13
N GLY A 105 14.43 -3.80 -0.55
CA GLY A 105 14.80 -5.22 -0.68
C GLY A 105 14.44 -6.12 0.50
N VAL A 106 13.86 -5.58 1.59
CA VAL A 106 13.45 -6.35 2.78
C VAL A 106 11.94 -6.57 2.76
N ARG A 107 11.46 -7.76 3.16
CA ARG A 107 10.02 -8.07 3.21
C ARG A 107 9.28 -7.09 4.13
N LEU A 108 8.11 -6.62 3.71
CA LEU A 108 7.30 -5.64 4.46
C LEU A 108 7.00 -6.13 5.89
N ALA A 109 6.66 -7.41 6.07
CA ALA A 109 6.40 -7.97 7.39
C ALA A 109 7.60 -7.84 8.34
N GLU A 110 8.82 -8.00 7.83
CA GLU A 110 10.05 -7.81 8.61
C GLU A 110 10.27 -6.33 8.92
N VAL A 111 10.09 -5.44 7.94
CA VAL A 111 10.17 -3.98 8.13
C VAL A 111 9.21 -3.47 9.20
N LEU A 112 8.00 -4.05 9.27
CA LEU A 112 6.97 -3.70 10.24
C LEU A 112 7.20 -4.32 11.63
N SER A 113 7.88 -5.47 11.73
CA SER A 113 8.17 -6.14 13.00
C SER A 113 9.20 -5.42 13.87
N LEU A 114 9.98 -4.49 13.29
CA LEU A 114 11.01 -3.71 13.97
C LEU A 114 10.46 -2.46 14.69
N ARG A 115 9.13 -2.32 14.80
CA ARG A 115 8.46 -1.10 15.26
C ARG A 115 7.50 -1.32 16.41
#